data_AF-A0A6B3HQG7-F1
#
_entry.id   AF-A0A6B3HQG7-F1
#
_cell.length_a   1.000
_cell.length_b   1.000
_cell.length_c   1.000
_cell.angle_alpha   90.00
_cell.angle_beta   90.00
_cell.angle_gamma   90.00
#
_symmetry.space_group_name_H-M   'P 1'
#
loop_
_entity.id
_entity.type
_entity.pdbx_description
1 polymer ?
#
loop_
_entity_poly.entity_id
_entity_poly.type
_entity_poly.pdbx_seq_one_letter_code
_entity_poly.pdbx_strand_id
1 'polypeptide(L)' 'GEIDPRKVNKPLKGHFAKADVTPRRHLVELRTPDASEYTLGQEVTAEVFESGVKVDVTGKSKGKGFAGVMKRHNF' A
#
# COMPACT_ATOMS: atom_id res chain seq x y z
N GLY A 1 -10.28 -1.25 -2.48
CA GLY A 1 -9.40 -1.01 -1.32
C GLY A 1 -10.14 -0.59 -0.06
N GLU A 2 -11.41 -0.17 -0.19
CA GLU A 2 -12.25 0.25 0.93
C GLU A 2 -12.63 -0.93 1.81
N ILE A 3 -12.74 -0.67 3.11
CA ILE A 3 -13.18 -1.64 4.10
C ILE A 3 -14.39 -1.09 4.83
N ASP A 4 -15.33 -1.99 5.14
CA ASP A 4 -16.48 -1.65 5.99
C ASP A 4 -15.97 -1.06 7.31
N PRO A 5 -16.43 0.13 7.74
CA PRO A 5 -16.05 0.77 8.99
C PRO A 5 -16.18 -0.12 10.24
N ARG A 6 -17.04 -1.14 10.21
CA ARG A 6 -17.20 -2.12 11.30
C ARG A 6 -16.02 -3.08 11.43
N LYS A 7 -15.26 -3.28 10.35
CA LYS A 7 -14.09 -4.17 10.31
C LYS A 7 -12.80 -3.47 10.73
N VAL A 8 -12.87 -2.18 11.07
CA VAL A 8 -11.74 -1.34 11.48
C VAL A 8 -11.66 -1.28 13.00
N ASN A 9 -10.44 -1.35 13.54
CA ASN A 9 -10.25 -1.14 14.97
C ASN A 9 -10.52 0.33 15.37
N LYS A 10 -10.82 0.58 16.65
CA LYS A 10 -11.18 1.93 17.13
C LYS A 10 -10.09 2.99 16.87
N PRO A 11 -8.78 2.72 17.08
CA PRO A 11 -7.73 3.71 16.83
C PRO A 11 -7.63 4.12 15.36
N LEU A 12 -7.65 3.16 14.42
CA LEU A 12 -7.57 3.45 12.99
C LEU A 12 -8.81 4.20 12.52
N LYS A 13 -9.98 3.91 13.09
CA LYS A 13 -11.21 4.65 12.77
C LYS A 13 -11.08 6.15 13.05
N GLY A 14 -10.48 6.52 14.19
CA GLY A 14 -10.20 7.92 14.51
C GLY A 14 -9.14 8.54 13.59
N HIS A 15 -8.12 7.77 13.23
CA HIS A 15 -7.10 8.21 12.29
C HIS A 15 -7.68 8.55 10.90
N PHE A 16 -8.52 7.68 10.34
CA PHE A 16 -9.20 7.92 9.06
C PHE A 16 -10.20 9.08 9.14
N ALA A 17 -10.93 9.20 10.26
CA ALA A 17 -11.89 10.30 10.46
C ALA A 17 -11.21 11.68 10.50
N LYS A 18 -10.00 11.79 11.07
CA LYS A 18 -9.25 13.06 11.09
C LYS A 18 -8.85 13.54 9.69
N ALA A 19 -8.59 12.61 8.77
CA ALA A 19 -8.25 12.91 7.39
C ALA A 19 -9.48 12.93 6.46
N ASP A 20 -10.69 12.76 7.00
CA ASP A 20 -11.96 12.68 6.28
C ASP A 20 -11.98 11.66 5.12
N VAL A 21 -11.30 10.52 5.31
CA VAL A 21 -11.21 9.46 4.30
C VAL A 21 -11.93 8.19 4.72
N THR A 22 -12.49 7.49 3.73
CA THR A 22 -13.05 6.15 3.96
C THR A 22 -11.93 5.18 4.34
N PRO A 23 -12.14 4.32 5.37
CA PRO A 23 -11.13 3.37 5.79
C PRO A 23 -10.60 2.50 4.63
N ARG A 24 -9.28 2.33 4.60
CA ARG A 24 -8.58 1.54 3.56
C ARG A 24 -7.93 0.30 4.18
N ARG A 25 -7.82 -0.76 3.37
CA ARG A 25 -7.25 -2.06 3.78
C ARG A 25 -5.75 -1.99 4.07
N HIS A 26 -5.03 -1.13 3.37
CA HIS A 26 -3.59 -0.98 3.48
C HIS A 26 -3.25 0.49 3.71
N LEU A 27 -2.37 0.73 4.68
CA LEU A 27 -1.72 2.00 4.93
C LEU A 27 -0.23 1.76 4.66
N VAL A 28 0.36 2.57 3.79
CA VAL A 28 1.76 2.50 3.42
C VAL A 28 2.33 3.91 3.39
N GLU A 29 3.61 4.04 3.72
CA GLU A 29 4.33 5.30 3.69
C GLU A 29 5.24 5.32 2.46
N LEU A 30 5.21 6.44 1.73
CA LEU A 30 6.08 6.69 0.60
C LEU A 30 6.92 7.92 0.92
N ARG A 31 8.24 7.76 0.98
CA ARG A 31 9.16 8.89 1.13
C ARG A 31 9.38 9.51 -0.25
N THR A 32 9.07 10.80 -0.36
CA THR A 32 9.29 11.59 -1.57
C THR A 32 9.83 12.97 -1.17
N PRO A 33 10.70 13.61 -1.98
CA PRO A 33 11.13 14.99 -1.76
C PRO A 33 9.94 15.98 -1.74
N ASP A 34 8.88 15.70 -2.51
CA ASP A 34 7.78 16.64 -2.73
C ASP A 34 6.59 16.40 -1.78
N ALA A 35 6.86 15.81 -0.60
CA ALA A 35 5.80 15.36 0.31
C ALA A 35 4.91 16.51 0.81
N SER A 36 5.44 17.74 0.85
CA SER A 36 4.71 18.94 1.25
C SER A 36 3.67 19.41 0.24
N GLU A 37 3.73 18.94 -1.01
CA GLU A 37 2.82 19.37 -2.07
C GLU A 37 1.48 18.61 -2.05
N TYR A 38 1.41 17.50 -1.30
CA TYR A 38 0.22 16.68 -1.19
C TYR A 38 -0.66 17.12 -0.02
N THR A 39 -1.98 17.06 -0.23
CA THR A 39 -2.98 17.40 0.78
C THR A 39 -3.64 16.15 1.36
N LEU A 40 -4.10 16.24 2.61
CA LEU A 40 -4.85 15.14 3.23
C LEU A 40 -6.15 14.89 2.46
N GLY A 41 -6.44 13.63 2.17
CA GLY A 41 -7.64 13.23 1.42
C GLY A 41 -7.51 13.31 -0.10
N GLN A 42 -6.39 13.83 -0.62
CA GLN A 42 -6.12 13.85 -2.06
C GLN A 42 -6.10 12.44 -2.65
N GLU A 43 -6.84 12.24 -3.74
CA GLU A 43 -6.82 11.01 -4.49
C GLU A 43 -5.69 11.02 -5.53
N VAL A 44 -4.95 9.92 -5.61
CA VAL A 44 -3.85 9.74 -6.56
C VAL A 44 -4.23 8.58 -7.48
N THR A 45 -4.41 8.87 -8.77
CA THR A 45 -4.85 7.92 -9.80
C THR A 45 -3.64 7.31 -10.53
N ALA A 46 -3.88 6.36 -11.44
CA ALA A 46 -2.81 5.77 -12.26
C ALA A 46 -2.24 6.74 -13.32
N GLU A 47 -2.88 7.88 -13.51
CA GLU A 47 -2.51 8.90 -14.51
C GLU A 47 -1.17 9.58 -14.20
N VAL A 48 -0.68 9.43 -12.97
CA VAL A 48 0.62 9.93 -12.53
C VAL A 48 1.77 9.21 -13.24
N PHE A 49 1.51 8.02 -13.79
CA PHE A 49 2.49 7.25 -14.55
C PHE A 49 2.27 7.41 -16.05
N GLU A 50 3.25 7.98 -16.74
CA GLU A 50 3.26 8.03 -18.19
C GLU A 50 3.59 6.64 -18.79
N SER A 51 3.01 6.34 -19.95
CA SER A 51 3.25 5.07 -20.63
C SER A 51 4.71 4.94 -21.07
N GLY A 52 5.36 3.82 -20.75
CA GLY A 52 6.75 3.55 -21.14
C GLY A 52 7.79 3.93 -20.08
N VAL A 53 7.37 4.57 -18.99
CA VAL A 53 8.23 4.83 -17.84
C VAL A 53 8.54 3.52 -17.10
N LYS A 54 9.80 3.35 -16.69
CA LYS A 54 10.20 2.24 -15.83
C LYS A 54 9.80 2.54 -14.40
N VAL A 55 9.17 1.56 -13.75
CA VAL A 55 8.71 1.66 -12.37
C VAL A 55 9.30 0.55 -11.52
N ASP A 56 9.63 0.89 -10.28
CA ASP A 56 10.07 -0.08 -9.29
C ASP A 56 8.86 -0.59 -8.48
N VAL A 57 8.73 -1.91 -8.36
CA VAL A 57 7.57 -2.54 -7.71
C VAL A 57 8.04 -3.43 -6.56
N THR A 58 7.49 -3.20 -5.38
CA THR A 58 7.69 -4.07 -4.21
C THR A 58 6.39 -4.79 -3.87
N GLY A 59 6.47 -6.09 -3.58
CA GLY A 59 5.30 -6.89 -3.24
C GLY A 59 5.65 -8.16 -2.49
N LYS A 60 4.66 -8.74 -1.80
CA LYS A 60 4.82 -10.03 -1.14
C LYS A 60 4.77 -11.15 -2.17
N SER A 61 5.88 -11.88 -2.32
CA SER A 61 5.93 -13.04 -3.22
C SER A 61 5.07 -14.19 -2.73
N LYS A 62 4.68 -15.09 -3.64
CA LYS A 62 3.90 -16.28 -3.30
C LYS A 62 4.75 -17.26 -2.49
N GLY A 63 4.47 -17.37 -1.20
CA GLY A 63 5.10 -18.36 -0.32
C GLY A 63 4.87 -19.79 -0.84
N LYS A 64 5.91 -20.63 -0.72
CA LYS A 64 5.90 -22.03 -1.18
C LYS A 64 5.83 -23.05 -0.02
N GLY A 65 5.60 -22.59 1.21
CA GLY A 65 5.67 -23.40 2.43
C GLY A 65 7.10 -23.77 2.81
N PHE A 66 7.27 -24.83 3.58
CA PHE A 66 8.58 -25.42 3.86
C PHE A 66 9.17 -25.99 2.56
N ALA A 67 10.33 -25.48 2.14
CA ALA A 67 11.00 -25.90 0.91
C ALA A 67 12.34 -26.56 1.25
N GLY A 68 12.56 -27.77 0.73
CA GLY A 68 13.83 -28.47 0.84
C GLY A 68 14.96 -27.77 0.09
N VAL A 69 16.20 -28.20 0.36
CA VAL A 69 17.45 -27.56 -0.07
C VAL A 69 17.54 -27.37 -1.59
N MET A 70 17.24 -28.42 -2.36
CA MET A 70 17.22 -28.37 -3.84
C MET A 70 16.27 -27.28 -4.37
N LYS A 71 15.04 -27.21 -3.83
CA LYS A 71 14.01 -26.28 -4.31
C LYS A 71 14.25 -24.84 -3.88
N ARG A 72 14.86 -24.62 -2.72
CA ARG A 72 15.05 -23.27 -2.15
C ARG A 72 16.28 -22.56 -2.72
N HIS A 73 17.32 -23.31 -3.04
CA HIS A 73 18.64 -22.76 -3.34
C HIS A 73 19.24 -23.26 -4.66
N ASN A 74 18.56 -24.14 -5.39
CA ASN A 74 19.06 -24.75 -6.62
C ASN A 74 20.44 -25.42 -6.43
N PHE A 75 20.58 -26.18 -5.33
CA PHE A 75 21.72 -27.11 -5.18
C PHE A 75 21.66 -28.22 -6.23
#